data_AF-A0A653F2G9-F1
#
_entry.id   AF-A0A653F2G9-F1
#
_cell.length_a   1.000
_cell.length_b   1.000
_cell.length_c   1.000
_cell.angle_alpha   90.00
_cell.angle_beta   90.00
_cell.angle_gamma   90.00
#
_symmetry.space_group_name_H-M   'P 1'
#
loop_
_entity.id
_entity.type
_entity.pdbx_description
1 polymer ?
#
loop_
_entity_poly.entity_id
_entity_poly.type
_entity_poly.pdbx_seq_one_letter_code
_entity_poly.pdbx_strand_id
1 'polypeptide(L)'
;MRFGETLTLSGLRPSVGSIGDAYDNALAETTIGLYKNECIRADSPFRRGPLNALGDVEYITADYVAWYNQQRLMHRLGRIPPAEAEARYYSELVTDQPAGSQNPEGA
;
A
#
# COMPACT_ATOMS: atom_id res chain seq x y z
N MET A 1 -13.35 -14.01 14.40
CA MET A 1 -12.56 -12.94 15.03
C MET A 1 -12.91 -11.65 14.33
N ARG A 2 -13.42 -10.66 15.08
CA ARG A 2 -13.89 -9.41 14.49
C ARG A 2 -12.68 -8.56 14.13
N PHE A 3 -12.60 -8.12 12.87
CA PHE A 3 -11.52 -7.28 12.33
C PHE A 3 -11.01 -6.20 13.30
N GLY A 4 -11.92 -5.52 14.02
CA GLY A 4 -11.57 -4.52 15.03
C GLY A 4 -10.79 -5.06 16.24
N GLU A 5 -11.11 -6.27 16.73
CA GLU A 5 -10.41 -6.90 17.84
C GLU A 5 -8.95 -7.22 17.46
N THR A 6 -8.71 -7.70 16.24
CA THR A 6 -7.35 -7.97 15.73
C THR A 6 -6.52 -6.70 15.57
N LEU A 7 -7.14 -5.62 15.08
CA LEU A 7 -6.48 -4.31 14.98
C LEU A 7 -6.10 -3.78 16.36
N THR A 8 -7.01 -3.82 17.33
CA THR A 8 -6.74 -3.42 18.71
C THR A 8 -5.62 -4.24 19.34
N LEU A 9 -5.62 -5.56 19.18
CA LEU A 9 -4.55 -6.44 19.68
C LEU A 9 -3.19 -6.14 19.04
N SER A 10 -3.18 -5.65 17.80
CA SER A 10 -1.96 -5.27 17.08
C SER A 10 -1.51 -3.83 17.34
N GLY A 11 -2.18 -3.11 18.24
CA GLY A 11 -1.92 -1.68 18.50
C GLY A 11 -2.30 -0.76 17.33
N LEU A 12 -3.08 -1.25 16.36
CA LEU A 12 -3.50 -0.51 15.18
C LEU A 12 -4.84 0.18 15.45
N ARG A 13 -4.90 1.49 15.21
CA ARG A 13 -6.14 2.25 15.30
C ARG A 13 -7.01 1.96 14.07
N PRO A 14 -8.23 1.44 14.20
CA PRO A 14 -9.13 1.25 13.06
C PRO A 14 -9.59 2.61 12.54
N SER A 15 -9.36 2.89 11.25
CA SER A 15 -10.00 3.99 10.54
C SER A 15 -11.42 3.58 10.08
N VAL A 16 -12.26 3.20 11.04
CA VAL A 16 -13.63 2.70 10.81
C VAL A 16 -14.57 3.32 11.86
N GLY A 17 -15.01 4.56 11.63
CA GLY A 17 -15.88 5.35 12.53
C GLY A 17 -16.93 6.17 11.77
N SER A 18 -17.97 6.66 12.47
CA SER A 18 -19.27 7.17 11.95
C SER A 18 -19.22 8.38 11.00
N ILE A 19 -18.03 8.95 10.77
CA ILE A 19 -17.72 9.93 9.73
C ILE A 19 -16.40 9.46 9.15
N GLY A 20 -16.42 8.99 7.90
CA GLY A 20 -15.24 8.45 7.24
C GLY A 20 -14.13 9.50 7.13
N ASP A 21 -12.91 9.09 7.47
CA ASP A 21 -11.68 9.63 6.92
C ASP A 21 -11.73 9.50 5.39
N ALA A 22 -12.50 10.38 4.75
CA ALA A 22 -12.86 10.28 3.33
C ALA A 22 -11.64 10.20 2.42
N TYR A 23 -10.49 10.72 2.87
CA TYR A 23 -9.23 10.68 2.14
C TYR A 23 -8.63 9.27 2.06
N ASP A 24 -8.61 8.50 3.15
CA ASP A 24 -8.06 7.15 3.15
C ASP A 24 -8.92 6.21 2.29
N ASN A 25 -10.24 6.32 2.43
CA ASN A 25 -11.17 5.56 1.60
C ASN A 25 -11.08 5.98 0.12
N ALA A 26 -11.03 7.28 -0.19
CA ALA A 26 -10.88 7.74 -1.57
C ALA A 26 -9.57 7.27 -2.21
N LEU A 27 -8.47 7.22 -1.44
CA LEU A 27 -7.20 6.69 -1.91
C LEU A 27 -7.28 5.18 -2.16
N ALA A 28 -7.90 4.43 -1.24
CA ALA A 28 -8.13 2.99 -1.40
C ALA A 28 -9.02 2.70 -2.63
N GLU A 29 -10.12 3.45 -2.78
CA GLU A 29 -11.03 3.36 -3.92
C GLU A 29 -10.36 3.70 -5.26
N THR A 30 -9.50 4.72 -5.27
CA THR A 30 -8.72 5.07 -6.47
C THR A 30 -7.75 3.96 -6.82
N THR A 31 -7.06 3.41 -5.82
CA THR A 31 -6.07 2.33 -6.02
C THR A 31 -6.74 1.05 -6.53
N ILE A 32 -7.90 0.67 -5.98
CA ILE A 32 -8.64 -0.50 -6.47
C ILE A 32 -9.25 -0.25 -7.86
N GLY A 33 -9.63 0.98 -8.17
CA GLY A 33 -10.06 1.39 -9.51
C GLY A 33 -8.95 1.20 -10.55
N LEU A 34 -7.74 1.67 -10.24
CA LEU A 34 -6.55 1.47 -11.07
C LEU A 34 -6.25 -0.02 -11.27
N TYR A 35 -6.24 -0.79 -10.18
CA TYR A 35 -6.04 -2.25 -10.25
C TYR A 35 -7.04 -2.95 -11.17
N LYS A 36 -8.34 -2.64 -11.03
CA LYS A 36 -9.37 -3.23 -11.90
C LYS A 36 -9.17 -2.86 -13.37
N ASN A 37 -8.75 -1.62 -13.65
CA ASN A 37 -8.58 -1.13 -15.01
C ASN A 37 -7.29 -1.64 -15.68
N GLU A 38 -6.20 -1.73 -14.94
CA GLU A 38 -4.87 -2.04 -15.47
C GLU A 38 -4.54 -3.53 -15.37
N CYS A 39 -4.94 -4.20 -14.28
CA CYS A 39 -4.63 -5.62 -14.05
C CYS A 39 -5.76 -6.54 -14.51
N ILE A 40 -7.01 -6.27 -14.10
CA ILE A 40 -8.14 -7.20 -14.29
C ILE A 40 -8.82 -7.08 -15.65
N ARG A 41 -8.87 -5.89 -16.26
CA ARG A 41 -9.57 -5.63 -17.52
C ARG A 41 -9.15 -6.62 -18.62
N ALA A 42 -10.06 -6.98 -19.52
CA ALA A 42 -9.86 -8.10 -20.46
C ALA A 42 -8.64 -7.95 -21.39
N ASP A 43 -8.27 -6.73 -21.73
CA ASP A 43 -7.13 -6.34 -22.56
C ASP A 43 -5.91 -5.88 -21.73
N SER A 44 -5.89 -6.20 -20.44
CA SER A 44 -4.75 -5.98 -19.56
C SER A 44 -3.49 -6.68 -20.10
N PRO A 45 -2.32 -6.02 -20.08
CA PRO A 45 -1.06 -6.63 -20.47
C PRO A 45 -0.59 -7.71 -19.46
N PHE A 46 -1.18 -7.74 -18.26
CA PHE A 46 -0.89 -8.77 -17.26
C PHE A 46 -1.65 -10.06 -17.53
N ARG A 47 -2.74 -10.02 -18.31
CA ARG A 47 -3.55 -11.20 -18.59
C ARG A 47 -2.88 -12.09 -19.64
N ARG A 48 -2.81 -13.38 -19.31
CA ARG A 48 -2.38 -14.46 -20.22
C ARG A 48 -3.57 -15.17 -20.88
N GLY A 49 -4.80 -14.85 -20.46
CA GLY A 49 -6.04 -15.45 -20.93
C GLY A 49 -7.26 -15.05 -20.09
N PRO A 50 -8.38 -15.79 -20.22
CA PRO A 50 -9.52 -15.69 -19.32
C PRO A 50 -9.12 -15.92 -17.86
N LEU A 51 -9.80 -15.27 -16.91
CA LEU A 51 -9.62 -15.48 -15.48
C LEU A 51 -10.77 -16.38 -15.01
N ASN A 52 -10.55 -17.69 -14.96
CA ASN A 52 -11.59 -18.68 -14.69
C ASN A 52 -11.44 -19.31 -13.29
N ALA A 53 -10.23 -19.25 -12.73
CA ALA A 53 -9.91 -19.76 -11.40
C ALA A 53 -9.27 -18.66 -10.54
N LEU A 54 -9.25 -18.89 -9.23
CA LEU A 54 -8.60 -17.99 -8.26
C LEU A 54 -7.12 -17.78 -8.60
N GLY A 55 -6.41 -18.87 -8.94
CA GLY A 55 -4.99 -18.81 -9.29
C GLY A 55 -4.69 -17.88 -10.46
N ASP A 56 -5.58 -17.79 -11.46
CA ASP A 56 -5.41 -16.89 -12.59
C ASP A 56 -5.34 -15.43 -12.12
N VAL A 57 -6.19 -15.06 -11.15
CA VAL A 57 -6.21 -13.73 -10.54
C VAL A 57 -4.97 -13.52 -9.67
N GLU A 58 -4.59 -14.50 -8.86
CA GLU A 58 -3.42 -14.41 -7.97
C GLU A 58 -2.13 -14.14 -8.76
N TYR A 59 -1.92 -14.86 -9.87
CA TYR A 59 -0.73 -14.68 -10.71
C TYR A 59 -0.65 -13.27 -11.29
N ILE A 60 -1.72 -12.77 -11.91
CA ILE A 60 -1.69 -11.42 -12.49
C ILE A 60 -1.61 -10.34 -11.41
N THR A 61 -2.16 -10.60 -10.23
CA THR A 61 -2.07 -9.68 -9.08
C THR A 61 -0.63 -9.57 -8.62
N ALA A 62 0.08 -10.68 -8.48
CA ALA A 62 1.48 -10.69 -8.07
C ALA A 62 2.35 -9.91 -9.06
N ASP A 63 2.18 -10.15 -10.37
CA ASP A 63 2.90 -9.45 -11.42
C ASP A 63 2.60 -7.94 -11.41
N TYR A 64 1.31 -7.58 -11.28
CA TYR A 64 0.89 -6.19 -11.20
C TYR A 64 1.45 -5.48 -9.97
N VAL A 65 1.41 -6.11 -8.79
CA VAL A 65 1.92 -5.52 -7.54
C VAL A 65 3.43 -5.33 -7.61
N ALA A 66 4.16 -6.29 -8.17
CA ALA A 66 5.60 -6.16 -8.38
C ALA A 66 5.92 -4.97 -9.30
N TRP A 67 5.25 -4.87 -10.46
CA TRP A 67 5.41 -3.75 -11.38
C TRP A 67 5.00 -2.41 -10.75
N TYR A 68 3.84 -2.37 -10.08
CA TYR A 68 3.29 -1.15 -9.48
C TYR A 68 4.27 -0.54 -8.48
N ASN A 69 4.89 -1.35 -7.63
CA ASN A 69 5.77 -0.85 -6.59
C ASN A 69 7.19 -0.56 -7.09
N GLN A 70 7.72 -1.40 -7.99
CA GLN A 70 9.14 -1.35 -8.36
C GLN A 70 9.42 -0.60 -9.67
N GLN A 71 8.42 -0.45 -10.55
CA GLN A 71 8.65 0.03 -11.91
C GLN A 71 7.70 1.16 -12.34
N ARG A 72 6.49 1.25 -11.76
CA ARG A 72 5.51 2.28 -12.15
C ARG A 72 6.00 3.68 -11.77
N LEU A 73 6.29 4.50 -12.77
CA LEU A 73 6.64 5.90 -12.55
C LEU A 73 5.39 6.72 -12.24
N MET A 74 5.38 7.42 -11.10
CA MET A 74 4.25 8.26 -10.70
C MET A 74 4.60 9.74 -10.72
N HIS A 75 3.86 10.55 -11.49
CA HIS A 75 4.08 11.99 -11.56
C HIS A 75 4.02 12.67 -10.17
N ARG A 76 3.06 12.26 -9.33
CA ARG A 76 2.92 12.81 -7.96
C ARG A 76 4.09 12.49 -7.03
N LEU A 77 4.89 11.47 -7.35
CA LEU A 77 6.09 11.10 -6.60
C LEU A 77 7.37 11.66 -7.23
N GLY A 78 7.28 12.57 -8.21
CA GLY A 78 8.45 13.06 -8.93
C GLY A 78 8.96 12.10 -10.01
N ARG A 79 8.07 11.26 -10.56
CA ARG A 79 8.37 10.27 -11.61
C ARG A 79 9.34 9.16 -11.16
N ILE A 80 9.24 8.73 -9.91
CA ILE A 80 9.92 7.54 -9.38
C ILE A 80 8.91 6.45 -9.01
N PRO A 81 9.36 5.19 -8.84
CA PRO A 81 8.52 4.11 -8.32
C PRO A 81 8.07 4.34 -6.88
N PRO A 82 6.89 3.83 -6.48
CA PRO A 82 6.41 3.90 -5.09
C PRO A 82 7.41 3.37 -4.05
N ALA A 83 8.07 2.25 -4.32
CA ALA A 83 9.05 1.68 -3.39
C ALA A 83 10.25 2.62 -3.16
N GLU A 84 10.67 3.35 -4.19
CA GLU A 84 11.75 4.35 -4.06
C GLU A 84 11.28 5.57 -3.26
N ALA A 85 10.05 6.03 -3.50
CA ALA A 85 9.46 7.13 -2.74
C ALA A 85 9.30 6.78 -1.25
N GLU A 86 8.84 5.57 -0.95
CA GLU A 86 8.72 5.04 0.41
C GLU A 86 10.09 4.95 1.10
N ALA A 87 11.10 4.40 0.42
CA ALA A 87 12.46 4.32 0.94
C ALA A 87 13.04 5.72 1.26
N ARG A 88 12.81 6.71 0.39
CA ARG A 88 13.21 8.10 0.64
C ARG A 88 12.51 8.68 1.86
N TYR A 89 11.19 8.54 1.93
CA TYR A 89 10.40 9.01 3.06
C TYR A 89 10.91 8.47 4.40
N TYR A 90 11.16 7.16 4.48
CA TYR A 90 11.69 6.55 5.71
C TYR A 90 13.13 6.96 6.00
N SER A 91 13.97 7.18 4.99
CA SER A 91 15.32 7.70 5.21
C SER A 91 15.30 9.10 5.82
N GLU A 92 14.40 9.97 5.35
CA GLU A 92 14.23 11.33 5.85
C GLU A 92 13.63 11.34 7.26
N LEU A 93 12.63 10.50 7.51
CA LEU A 93 12.00 10.36 8.82
C LEU A 93 13.00 9.88 9.88
N VAL A 94 13.89 8.94 9.54
CA VAL A 94 14.96 8.48 10.43
C VAL A 94 15.99 9.59 10.69
N THR A 95 16.31 10.42 9.69
CA THR A 95 17.22 11.56 9.90
C THR A 95 16.63 12.68 10.75
N ASP A 96 15.31 12.85 10.77
CA ASP A 96 14.61 13.88 11.55
C ASP A 96 14.28 13.41 12.98
N GLN A 97 14.58 12.15 13.33
CA GLN A 97 14.58 11.70 14.73
C GLN A 97 15.92 12.10 15.39
N PRO A 98 15.94 13.04 16.35
CA PRO A 98 17.17 13.38 17.04
C PRO A 98 17.71 12.14 17.78
N ALA A 99 18.99 11.84 17.56
CA ALA A 99 19.73 10.83 18.30
C ALA A 99 19.87 11.25 19.78
N GLY A 100 18.85 11.00 20.61
CA GLY A 100 18.89 11.44 22.01
C GLY A 100 17.58 11.39 22.76
N SER A 101 16.94 10.22 22.87
CA SER A 101 16.03 9.93 23.99
C SER A 101 16.18 8.48 24.46
N GLN A 102 17.41 8.01 24.56
CA GLN A 102 17.72 6.92 25.49
C GLN A 102 18.10 7.60 26.81
N ASN A 103 17.11 7.80 27.68
CA ASN A 103 17.40 8.09 29.08
C ASN A 103 18.05 6.83 29.68
N PRO A 104 19.26 6.90 30.26
CA PRO A 104 19.73 5.84 31.12
C PRO A 104 18.93 5.94 32.41
N GLU A 105 18.07 4.96 32.69
CA GLU A 105 17.51 4.82 34.03
C GLU A 105 18.66 4.47 34.98
N GLY A 106 18.97 5.44 35.84
CA GLY A 106 19.93 5.31 36.92
C GLY A 106 19.43 4.40 38.03
N ALA A 107 20.41 3.90 38.78
CA ALA A 107 20.35 3.04 39.95
C ALA A 107 19.43 3.51 41.09
#